data_AF-A0A544ZN90-F1
#
_entry.id   AF-A0A544ZN90-F1
#
_cell.length_a   1.000
_cell.length_b   1.000
_cell.length_c   1.000
_cell.angle_alpha   90.00
_cell.angle_beta   90.00
_cell.angle_gamma   90.00
#
_symmetry.space_group_name_H-M   'P 1'
#
loop_
_entity.id
_entity.type
_entity.pdbx_description
1 polymer ?
#
loop_
_entity_poly.entity_id
_entity_poly.type
_entity_poly.pdbx_seq_one_letter_code
_entity_poly.pdbx_strand_id
1 'polypeptide(L)'
;MSEWNDKIIEEFRANAGRVGGPFEGTPLILLTTTGARTGAARTNPVACLRDGDRILVFASYAGAPRHPDWYHNLLADPTVTVEAGDGTAIETFTATAVPLTGEERDRMYARQAELVPGFADYQARTSRVIPVVALYRRDRERARAIGDELVRIHDGLRAEMAALLAAVEDGLATGAPVNLPGRDLEGALRERCLSFCTAFHEHHANENERGFPLLERAFPGLAPTLDRLREEHVRLARLREDLRAAVGEAGSGDPAALNARLTHLSAELEAHFAREEEQLVAALNAL
;
A
#
# COMPACT_ATOMS: atom_id res chain seq x y z
N MET A 1 30.55 15.00 -11.63
CA MET A 1 30.33 13.62 -12.11
C MET A 1 31.38 13.38 -13.19
N SER A 2 31.80 12.15 -13.43
CA SER A 2 32.77 11.89 -14.50
C SER A 2 32.06 11.99 -15.85
N GLU A 3 32.72 12.55 -16.87
CA GLU A 3 32.20 12.61 -18.26
C GLU A 3 31.75 11.23 -18.78
N TRP A 4 32.33 10.16 -18.22
CA TRP A 4 31.91 8.78 -18.49
C TRP A 4 30.49 8.48 -18.01
N ASN A 5 30.15 8.82 -16.77
CA ASN A 5 28.81 8.54 -16.23
C ASN A 5 27.74 9.35 -16.97
N ASP A 6 28.05 10.59 -17.34
CA ASP A 6 27.11 11.47 -18.03
C ASP A 6 26.71 10.87 -19.40
N LYS A 7 27.67 10.32 -20.16
CA LYS A 7 27.40 9.60 -21.42
C LYS A 7 26.49 8.38 -21.22
N ILE A 8 26.74 7.59 -20.18
CA ILE A 8 25.92 6.40 -19.89
C ILE A 8 24.48 6.82 -19.49
N ILE A 9 24.34 7.90 -18.73
CA ILE A 9 23.03 8.44 -18.35
C ILE A 9 22.27 8.94 -19.58
N GLU A 10 22.93 9.68 -20.47
CA GLU A 10 22.35 10.17 -21.72
C GLU A 10 21.90 9.01 -22.61
N GLU A 11 22.75 8.00 -22.80
CA GLU A 11 22.42 6.81 -23.59
C GLU A 11 21.25 6.02 -22.98
N PHE A 12 21.28 5.80 -21.67
CA PHE A 12 20.19 5.14 -20.94
C PHE A 12 18.85 5.85 -21.19
N ARG A 13 18.83 7.19 -21.06
CA ARG A 13 17.62 7.98 -21.25
C ARG A 13 17.15 8.02 -22.70
N ALA A 14 18.08 8.07 -23.66
CA ALA A 14 17.76 8.04 -25.08
C ALA A 14 17.20 6.69 -25.55
N ASN A 15 17.63 5.58 -24.94
CA ASN A 15 17.32 4.23 -25.37
C ASN A 15 16.39 3.47 -24.41
N ALA A 16 15.51 4.20 -23.71
CA ALA A 16 14.51 3.63 -22.82
C ALA A 16 15.07 2.63 -21.78
N GLY A 17 16.23 2.95 -21.21
CA GLY A 17 16.91 2.18 -20.17
C GLY A 17 17.94 1.16 -20.65
N ARG A 18 18.26 1.14 -21.96
CA ARG A 18 19.29 0.26 -22.52
C ARG A 18 20.58 1.03 -22.78
N VAL A 19 21.71 0.38 -22.52
CA VAL A 19 23.05 0.93 -22.75
C VAL A 19 23.88 -0.17 -23.42
N GLY A 20 24.61 0.19 -24.47
CA GLY A 20 25.49 -0.72 -25.21
C GLY A 20 26.88 -0.88 -24.59
N GLY A 21 27.81 -1.40 -25.39
CA GLY A 21 29.21 -1.53 -25.01
C GLY A 21 29.40 -2.42 -23.77
N PRO A 22 30.14 -1.98 -22.74
CA PRO A 22 30.37 -2.79 -21.53
C PRO A 22 29.12 -3.18 -20.75
N PHE A 23 27.97 -2.53 -21.00
CA PHE A 23 26.70 -2.78 -20.32
C PHE A 23 25.67 -3.48 -21.23
N GLU A 24 26.05 -3.87 -22.44
CA GLU A 24 25.15 -4.53 -23.37
C GLU A 24 24.55 -5.81 -22.74
N GLY A 25 23.22 -5.91 -22.77
CA GLY A 25 22.48 -7.02 -22.15
C GLY A 25 22.42 -7.00 -20.62
N THR A 26 23.06 -6.04 -19.94
CA THR A 26 23.01 -5.92 -18.48
C THR A 26 21.89 -4.97 -18.07
N PRO A 27 20.92 -5.40 -17.24
CA PRO A 27 19.90 -4.50 -16.70
C PRO A 27 20.54 -3.41 -15.83
N LEU A 28 20.23 -2.15 -16.15
CA LEU A 28 20.65 -0.97 -15.40
C LEU A 28 19.43 -0.21 -14.86
N ILE A 29 19.67 0.55 -13.80
CA ILE A 29 18.83 1.69 -13.42
C ILE A 29 19.71 2.93 -13.24
N LEU A 30 19.11 4.12 -13.31
CA LEU A 30 19.75 5.31 -12.78
C LEU A 30 19.31 5.51 -11.33
N LEU A 31 20.27 5.47 -10.42
CA LEU A 31 20.06 5.67 -8.99
C LEU A 31 20.52 7.08 -8.61
N THR A 32 19.55 7.92 -8.21
CA THR A 32 19.82 9.26 -7.69
C THR A 32 19.78 9.26 -6.17
N THR A 33 20.87 9.67 -5.55
CA THR A 33 21.06 9.75 -4.09
C THR A 33 21.36 11.18 -3.65
N THR A 34 21.05 11.52 -2.40
CA THR A 34 21.42 12.80 -1.78
C THR A 34 22.85 12.71 -1.21
N GLY A 35 23.76 13.56 -1.68
CA GLY A 35 25.15 13.54 -1.23
C GLY A 35 25.29 13.77 0.28
N ALA A 36 25.75 12.77 1.04
CA ALA A 36 25.76 12.81 2.52
C ALA A 36 26.51 14.00 3.13
N ARG A 37 27.52 14.52 2.42
CA ARG A 37 28.30 15.70 2.85
C ARG A 37 27.83 17.01 2.21
N THR A 38 27.18 16.93 1.05
CA THR A 38 26.97 18.09 0.17
C THR A 38 25.51 18.47 -0.03
N GLY A 39 24.56 17.60 0.32
CA GLY A 39 23.13 17.76 0.00
C GLY A 39 22.77 17.67 -1.49
N ALA A 40 23.76 17.80 -2.40
CA ALA A 40 23.53 17.73 -3.83
C ALA A 40 23.07 16.33 -4.30
N ALA A 41 22.09 16.30 -5.22
CA ALA A 41 21.68 15.08 -5.90
C ALA A 41 22.81 14.50 -6.77
N ARG A 42 23.00 13.18 -6.71
CA ARG A 42 24.03 12.42 -7.45
C ARG A 42 23.39 11.22 -8.13
N THR A 43 23.37 11.23 -9.45
CA THR A 43 22.85 10.14 -10.28
C THR A 43 23.98 9.22 -10.72
N ASN A 44 23.80 7.91 -10.54
CA ASN A 44 24.75 6.89 -10.95
C ASN A 44 24.02 5.77 -11.70
N PRO A 45 24.52 5.35 -12.88
CA PRO A 45 24.07 4.11 -13.49
C PRO A 45 24.56 2.93 -12.64
N VAL A 46 23.65 2.03 -12.26
CA VAL A 46 23.97 0.85 -11.45
C VAL A 46 23.31 -0.38 -12.03
N ALA A 47 24.03 -1.50 -12.05
CA ALA A 47 23.47 -2.79 -12.40
C ALA A 47 22.41 -3.19 -11.38
N CYS A 48 21.32 -3.77 -11.87
CA CYS A 48 20.19 -4.15 -11.04
C CYS A 48 19.72 -5.58 -11.30
N LEU A 49 19.04 -6.14 -10.30
CA LEU A 49 18.31 -7.40 -10.40
C LEU A 49 16.89 -7.17 -9.88
N ARG A 50 15.87 -7.53 -10.66
CA ARG A 50 14.48 -7.53 -10.19
C ARG A 50 14.23 -8.76 -9.32
N ASP A 51 13.64 -8.57 -8.14
CA ASP A 51 13.32 -9.62 -7.18
C ASP A 51 11.94 -9.35 -6.57
N GLY A 52 10.90 -9.95 -7.15
CA GLY A 52 9.51 -9.66 -6.78
C GLY A 52 9.18 -8.17 -6.91
N ASP A 53 8.77 -7.55 -5.80
CA ASP A 53 8.38 -6.14 -5.72
C ASP A 53 9.54 -5.16 -5.48
N ARG A 54 10.76 -5.66 -5.36
CA ARG A 54 11.95 -4.83 -5.10
C ARG A 54 12.95 -4.94 -6.23
N ILE A 55 13.81 -3.92 -6.31
CA ILE A 55 14.97 -3.92 -7.19
C ILE A 55 16.21 -4.02 -6.32
N LEU A 56 17.10 -4.95 -6.62
CA LEU A 56 18.38 -5.10 -5.95
C LEU A 56 19.46 -4.36 -6.74
N VAL A 57 20.27 -3.58 -6.04
CA VAL A 57 21.47 -2.93 -6.59
C VAL A 57 22.70 -3.34 -5.81
N PHE A 58 23.86 -3.30 -6.48
CA PHE A 58 25.08 -3.90 -5.98
C PHE A 58 26.18 -2.85 -5.88
N ALA A 59 26.67 -2.58 -4.67
CA ALA A 59 27.76 -1.65 -4.41
C ALA A 59 29.13 -2.27 -4.71
N SER A 60 29.26 -2.88 -5.88
CA SER A 60 30.46 -3.62 -6.33
C SER A 60 31.61 -2.69 -6.67
N TYR A 61 31.32 -1.54 -7.29
CA TYR A 61 32.31 -0.57 -7.75
C TYR A 61 33.51 -1.26 -8.44
N ALA A 62 33.20 -2.20 -9.33
CA ALA A 62 34.15 -3.05 -10.06
C ALA A 62 35.19 -3.79 -9.18
N GLY A 63 34.83 -4.13 -7.93
CA GLY A 63 35.72 -4.80 -6.99
C GLY A 63 36.72 -3.88 -6.29
N ALA A 64 36.57 -2.56 -6.42
CA ALA A 64 37.44 -1.61 -5.72
C ALA A 64 37.43 -1.83 -4.19
N PRO A 65 38.54 -1.55 -3.49
CA PRO A 65 38.67 -1.78 -2.04
C PRO A 65 37.79 -0.85 -1.19
N ARG A 66 37.16 0.16 -1.80
CA ARG A 66 36.23 1.08 -1.15
C ARG A 66 34.82 0.92 -1.68
N HIS A 67 33.82 1.29 -0.87
CA HIS A 67 32.45 1.42 -1.33
C HIS A 67 32.30 2.64 -2.27
N PRO A 68 31.34 2.58 -3.22
CA PRO A 68 31.00 3.73 -4.04
C PRO A 68 30.31 4.80 -3.20
N ASP A 69 30.44 6.06 -3.60
CA ASP A 69 29.94 7.21 -2.82
C ASP A 69 28.42 7.16 -2.65
N TRP A 70 27.68 6.64 -3.65
CA TRP A 70 26.22 6.47 -3.56
C TRP A 70 25.80 5.50 -2.43
N TYR A 71 26.65 4.53 -2.08
CA TYR A 71 26.38 3.63 -0.95
C TYR A 71 26.51 4.36 0.39
N HIS A 72 27.48 5.28 0.51
CA HIS A 72 27.57 6.13 1.70
C HIS A 72 26.42 7.13 1.78
N ASN A 73 25.95 7.64 0.63
CA ASN A 73 24.81 8.52 0.56
C ASN A 73 23.53 7.84 1.07
N LEU A 74 23.22 6.63 0.60
CA LEU A 74 22.00 5.92 1.03
C LEU A 74 22.02 5.50 2.51
N LEU A 75 23.20 5.32 3.10
CA LEU A 75 23.30 5.05 4.54
C LEU A 75 22.97 6.29 5.38
N ALA A 76 23.15 7.49 4.82
CA ALA A 76 22.80 8.74 5.46
C ALA A 76 21.33 9.14 5.22
N ASP A 77 20.83 8.93 4.00
CA ASP A 77 19.44 9.12 3.62
C ASP A 77 18.99 7.98 2.69
N PRO A 78 18.14 7.05 3.16
CA PRO A 78 17.72 5.91 2.36
C PRO A 78 16.73 6.29 1.26
N THR A 79 16.27 7.53 1.18
CA THR A 79 15.35 7.99 0.14
C THR A 79 16.09 8.20 -1.17
N VAL A 80 15.71 7.47 -2.21
CA VAL A 80 16.36 7.53 -3.52
C VAL A 80 15.33 7.73 -4.63
N THR A 81 15.76 8.34 -5.73
CA THR A 81 14.97 8.36 -6.98
C THR A 81 15.58 7.35 -7.94
N VAL A 82 14.73 6.52 -8.52
CA VAL A 82 15.09 5.46 -9.47
C VAL A 82 14.49 5.79 -10.82
N GLU A 83 15.31 5.79 -11.87
CA GLU A 83 14.85 5.69 -13.26
C GLU A 83 15.10 4.26 -13.73
N ALA A 84 14.04 3.53 -14.05
CA ALA A 84 14.10 2.16 -14.53
C ALA A 84 13.45 2.06 -15.91
N GLY A 85 14.16 1.50 -16.89
CA GLY A 85 13.62 1.27 -18.23
C GLY A 85 13.52 -0.20 -18.59
N ASP A 86 12.65 -0.50 -19.55
CA ASP A 86 12.41 -1.85 -20.08
C ASP A 86 12.75 -1.99 -21.58
N GLY A 87 13.26 -0.91 -22.19
CA GLY A 87 13.50 -0.77 -23.62
C GLY A 87 12.34 -0.20 -24.41
N THR A 88 11.21 0.13 -23.77
CA THR A 88 10.07 0.80 -24.39
C THR A 88 9.81 2.17 -23.75
N ALA A 89 9.90 2.25 -22.42
CA ALA A 89 9.74 3.49 -21.67
C ALA A 89 10.67 3.52 -20.44
N ILE A 90 10.78 4.70 -19.83
CA ILE A 90 11.45 4.89 -18.54
C ILE A 90 10.40 5.29 -17.52
N GLU A 91 10.35 4.55 -16.43
CA GLU A 91 9.59 4.90 -15.25
C GLU A 91 10.52 5.58 -14.22
N THR A 92 10.05 6.66 -13.61
CA THR A 92 10.74 7.34 -12.52
C THR A 92 9.92 7.26 -11.25
N PHE A 93 10.50 6.75 -10.16
CA PHE A 93 9.82 6.64 -8.87
C PHE A 93 10.77 6.84 -7.69
N THR A 94 10.20 7.14 -6.52
CA THR A 94 10.95 7.20 -5.26
C THR A 94 10.96 5.82 -4.60
N ALA A 95 12.10 5.42 -4.05
CA ALA A 95 12.27 4.19 -3.32
C ALA A 95 12.94 4.42 -1.96
N THR A 96 12.75 3.47 -1.05
CA THR A 96 13.50 3.33 0.20
C THR A 96 14.58 2.28 -0.01
N ALA A 97 15.85 2.65 0.22
CA ALA A 97 17.01 1.79 0.08
C ALA A 97 17.36 1.09 1.40
N VAL A 98 17.41 -0.24 1.38
CA VAL A 98 17.70 -1.08 2.55
C VAL A 98 18.86 -2.05 2.25
N PRO A 99 20.04 -1.89 2.87
CA PRO A 99 21.12 -2.85 2.75
C PRO A 99 20.72 -4.22 3.29
N LEU A 100 20.87 -5.26 2.48
CA LEU A 100 20.65 -6.65 2.89
C LEU A 100 21.81 -7.13 3.76
N THR A 101 21.51 -8.04 4.69
CA THR A 101 22.50 -8.65 5.59
C THR A 101 22.37 -10.17 5.62
N GLY A 102 23.39 -10.85 6.17
CA GLY A 102 23.38 -12.30 6.39
C GLY A 102 23.12 -13.14 5.13
N GLU A 103 22.40 -14.23 5.33
CA GLU A 103 22.11 -15.25 4.31
C GLU A 103 21.36 -14.68 3.09
N GLU A 104 20.44 -13.75 3.31
CA GLU A 104 19.69 -13.14 2.21
C GLU A 104 20.60 -12.36 1.26
N ARG A 105 21.54 -11.59 1.82
CA ARG A 105 22.56 -10.86 1.04
C ARG A 105 23.39 -11.83 0.23
N ASP A 106 23.89 -12.89 0.87
CA ASP A 106 24.77 -13.88 0.23
C ASP A 106 24.05 -14.59 -0.92
N ARG A 107 22.80 -15.03 -0.69
CA ARG A 107 21.95 -15.68 -1.70
C ARG A 107 21.70 -14.77 -2.90
N MET A 108 21.37 -13.50 -2.67
CA MET A 108 21.08 -12.55 -3.74
C MET A 108 22.34 -12.13 -4.51
N TYR A 109 23.49 -12.02 -3.84
CA TYR A 109 24.75 -11.76 -4.52
C TYR A 109 25.16 -12.95 -5.40
N ALA A 110 25.05 -14.18 -4.89
CA ALA A 110 25.31 -15.39 -5.66
C ALA A 110 24.43 -15.46 -6.90
N ARG A 111 23.14 -15.14 -6.78
CA ARG A 111 22.22 -15.09 -7.91
C ARG A 111 22.65 -14.08 -8.98
N GLN A 112 23.12 -12.90 -8.58
CA GLN A 112 23.63 -11.91 -9.52
C GLN A 112 24.92 -12.39 -10.22
N ALA A 113 25.80 -13.07 -9.49
CA ALA A 113 27.03 -13.62 -10.06
C ALA A 113 26.78 -14.76 -11.06
N GLU A 114 25.70 -15.52 -10.89
CA GLU A 114 25.26 -16.51 -11.90
C GLU A 114 24.80 -15.83 -13.20
N LEU A 115 24.06 -14.73 -13.09
CA LEU A 115 23.50 -14.01 -14.24
C LEU A 115 24.54 -13.14 -14.95
N VAL A 116 25.44 -12.53 -14.18
CA VAL A 116 26.48 -11.61 -14.67
C VAL A 116 27.82 -12.04 -14.06
N PRO A 117 28.57 -12.95 -14.73
CA PRO A 117 29.79 -13.56 -14.19
C PRO A 117 30.84 -12.58 -13.66
N GLY A 118 30.92 -11.36 -14.20
CA GLY A 118 31.83 -10.32 -13.71
C GLY A 118 31.63 -9.95 -12.23
N PHE A 119 30.46 -10.22 -11.64
CA PHE A 119 30.23 -10.02 -10.20
C PHE A 119 30.98 -11.04 -9.32
N ALA A 120 31.25 -12.25 -9.82
CA ALA A 120 32.12 -13.20 -9.15
C ALA A 120 33.57 -12.65 -9.09
N ASP A 121 34.05 -12.11 -10.21
CA ASP A 121 35.38 -11.50 -10.29
C ASP A 121 35.51 -10.29 -9.35
N TYR A 122 34.48 -9.44 -9.27
CA TYR A 122 34.49 -8.31 -8.33
C TYR A 122 34.61 -8.75 -6.87
N GLN A 123 33.90 -9.82 -6.49
CA GLN A 123 33.94 -10.35 -5.13
C GLN A 123 35.29 -10.99 -4.80
N ALA A 124 35.93 -11.65 -5.77
CA ALA A 124 37.25 -12.26 -5.60
C ALA A 124 38.38 -11.22 -5.48
N ARG A 125 38.20 -10.02 -6.05
CA ARG A 125 39.23 -8.95 -6.07
C ARG A 125 39.23 -8.04 -4.84
N THR A 126 38.36 -8.28 -3.88
CA THR A 126 38.20 -7.41 -2.72
C THR A 126 38.01 -8.18 -1.42
N SER A 127 38.50 -7.63 -0.31
CA SER A 127 38.30 -8.21 1.03
C SER A 127 37.02 -7.74 1.70
N ARG A 128 36.40 -6.67 1.20
CA ARG A 128 35.12 -6.18 1.76
C ARG A 128 33.98 -7.07 1.30
N VAL A 129 32.99 -7.18 2.16
CA VAL A 129 31.66 -7.64 1.73
C VAL A 129 31.11 -6.62 0.74
N ILE A 130 30.77 -7.04 -0.48
CA ILE A 130 30.09 -6.18 -1.44
C ILE A 130 28.62 -6.05 -1.00
N PRO A 131 28.15 -4.82 -0.68
CA PRO A 131 26.77 -4.64 -0.25
C PRO A 131 25.79 -4.91 -1.40
N VAL A 132 24.68 -5.58 -1.05
CA VAL A 132 23.47 -5.66 -1.87
C VAL A 132 22.43 -4.80 -1.18
N VAL A 133 21.76 -3.94 -1.93
CA VAL A 133 20.76 -3.02 -1.41
C VAL A 133 19.44 -3.28 -2.11
N ALA A 134 18.39 -3.53 -1.34
CA ALA A 134 17.03 -3.62 -1.82
C ALA A 134 16.39 -2.24 -1.92
N LEU A 135 15.76 -1.94 -3.05
CA LEU A 135 15.02 -0.72 -3.30
C LEU A 135 13.53 -1.06 -3.30
N TYR A 136 12.81 -0.55 -2.31
CA TYR A 136 11.36 -0.71 -2.17
C TYR A 136 10.65 0.53 -2.67
N ARG A 137 9.74 0.37 -3.63
CA ARG A 137 8.95 1.47 -4.19
C ARG A 137 8.06 2.08 -3.10
N ARG A 138 8.15 3.39 -2.88
CA ARG A 138 7.40 4.06 -1.79
C ARG A 138 5.90 4.19 -2.06
N ASP A 139 5.51 4.28 -3.32
CA ASP A 139 4.10 4.31 -3.74
C ASP A 139 3.43 2.94 -3.54
N ARG A 140 4.12 1.82 -3.80
CA ARG A 140 3.62 0.47 -3.49
C ARG A 140 3.46 0.24 -1.99
N GLU A 141 4.45 0.63 -1.18
CA GLU A 141 4.35 0.57 0.28
C GLU A 141 3.15 1.37 0.79
N ARG A 142 2.93 2.56 0.23
CA ARG A 142 1.80 3.41 0.58
C ARG A 142 0.47 2.80 0.14
N ALA A 143 0.39 2.23 -1.06
CA ALA A 143 -0.81 1.59 -1.58
C ALA A 143 -1.22 0.38 -0.71
N ARG A 144 -0.26 -0.47 -0.35
CA ARG A 144 -0.48 -1.60 0.57
C ARG A 144 -0.96 -1.15 1.94
N ALA A 145 -0.30 -0.16 2.53
CA ALA A 145 -0.70 0.37 3.83
C ALA A 145 -2.13 0.95 3.83
N ILE A 146 -2.56 1.55 2.71
CA ILE A 146 -3.95 2.02 2.54
C ILE A 146 -4.92 0.83 2.50
N GLY A 147 -4.58 -0.23 1.74
CA GLY A 147 -5.39 -1.44 1.68
C GLY A 147 -5.52 -2.16 3.01
N ASP A 148 -4.42 -2.31 3.75
CA ASP A 148 -4.41 -2.97 5.08
C ASP A 148 -5.23 -2.18 6.11
N GLU A 149 -5.14 -0.84 6.09
CA GLU A 149 -5.90 0.03 6.99
C GLU A 149 -7.40 -0.02 6.70
N LEU A 150 -7.79 -0.09 5.42
CA LEU A 150 -9.18 -0.27 4.99
C LEU A 150 -9.78 -1.57 5.56
N VAL A 151 -9.09 -2.71 5.35
CA VAL A 151 -9.52 -4.02 5.86
C VAL A 151 -9.67 -3.97 7.39
N ARG A 152 -8.73 -3.34 8.09
CA ARG A 152 -8.77 -3.21 9.54
C ARG A 152 -9.99 -2.42 10.03
N ILE A 153 -10.37 -1.35 9.33
CA ILE A 153 -11.56 -0.57 9.67
C ILE A 153 -12.82 -1.40 9.42
N HIS A 154 -12.90 -2.11 8.30
CA HIS A 154 -14.03 -2.98 7.99
C HIS A 154 -14.22 -4.09 9.01
N ASP A 155 -13.14 -4.78 9.42
CA ASP A 155 -13.21 -5.81 10.45
C ASP A 155 -13.77 -5.28 11.78
N GLY A 156 -13.42 -4.04 12.14
CA GLY A 156 -14.01 -3.35 13.29
C GLY A 156 -15.51 -3.13 13.14
N LEU A 157 -15.95 -2.61 11.99
CA LEU A 157 -17.37 -2.37 11.69
C LEU A 157 -18.18 -3.68 11.62
N ARG A 158 -17.63 -4.75 11.04
CA ARG A 158 -18.25 -6.09 11.04
C ARG A 158 -18.48 -6.60 12.46
N ALA A 159 -17.46 -6.50 13.32
CA ALA A 159 -17.56 -6.92 14.71
C ALA A 159 -18.62 -6.12 15.49
N GLU A 160 -18.69 -4.80 15.27
CA GLU A 160 -19.71 -3.95 15.89
C GLU A 160 -21.13 -4.29 15.42
N MET A 161 -21.32 -4.51 14.12
CA MET A 161 -22.62 -4.92 13.54
C MET A 161 -23.06 -6.29 14.06
N ALA A 162 -22.16 -7.27 14.09
CA ALA A 162 -22.44 -8.60 14.64
C ALA A 162 -22.86 -8.54 16.12
N ALA A 163 -22.17 -7.69 16.91
CA ALA A 163 -22.54 -7.48 18.31
C ALA A 163 -23.90 -6.79 18.47
N LEU A 164 -24.25 -5.87 17.58
CA LEU A 164 -25.57 -5.21 17.54
C LEU A 164 -26.69 -6.21 17.21
N LEU A 165 -26.52 -7.03 16.17
CA LEU A 165 -27.48 -8.07 15.80
C LEU A 165 -27.71 -9.05 16.95
N ALA A 166 -26.64 -9.56 17.56
CA ALA A 166 -26.74 -10.48 18.70
C ALA A 166 -27.50 -9.86 19.89
N ALA A 167 -27.27 -8.58 20.18
CA ALA A 167 -27.96 -7.88 21.28
C ALA A 167 -29.46 -7.69 20.99
N VAL A 168 -29.83 -7.43 19.74
CA VAL A 168 -31.24 -7.31 19.33
C VAL A 168 -31.94 -8.67 19.37
N GLU A 169 -31.28 -9.74 18.90
CA GLU A 169 -31.80 -11.11 18.95
C GLU A 169 -32.00 -11.61 20.38
N ASP A 170 -31.04 -11.37 21.29
CA ASP A 170 -31.17 -11.73 22.70
C ASP A 170 -32.30 -10.96 23.41
N GLY A 171 -32.43 -9.66 23.11
CA GLY A 171 -33.53 -8.83 23.59
C GLY A 171 -34.91 -9.33 23.14
N LEU A 172 -35.00 -9.81 21.89
CA LEU A 172 -36.21 -10.43 21.34
C LEU A 172 -36.53 -11.78 22.00
N ALA A 173 -35.51 -12.61 22.25
CA ALA A 173 -35.68 -13.96 22.78
C ALA A 173 -36.06 -14.00 24.26
N THR A 174 -35.52 -13.07 25.07
CA THR A 174 -35.68 -13.11 26.53
C THR A 174 -36.95 -12.42 27.03
N GLY A 175 -37.51 -11.46 26.27
CA GLY A 175 -38.67 -10.66 26.69
C GLY A 175 -38.49 -9.92 28.02
N ALA A 176 -37.25 -9.83 28.53
CA ALA A 176 -36.93 -9.34 29.87
C ALA A 176 -36.39 -7.91 29.81
N PRO A 177 -36.79 -7.02 30.73
CA PRO A 177 -36.19 -5.69 30.83
C PRO A 177 -34.77 -5.82 31.39
N VAL A 178 -33.78 -5.80 30.50
CA VAL A 178 -32.37 -5.75 30.90
C VAL A 178 -32.06 -4.32 31.33
N ASN A 179 -32.08 -4.11 32.65
CA ASN A 179 -31.86 -2.82 33.28
C ASN A 179 -30.35 -2.60 33.46
N LEU A 180 -29.74 -1.75 32.65
CA LEU A 180 -28.50 -1.06 33.02
C LEU A 180 -28.90 0.16 33.87
N PRO A 181 -28.19 0.52 34.95
CA PRO A 181 -28.61 1.60 35.82
C PRO A 181 -28.76 2.91 35.03
N GLY A 182 -30.01 3.34 34.83
CA GLY A 182 -30.38 4.61 34.19
C GLY A 182 -30.87 4.54 32.73
N ARG A 183 -30.93 3.38 32.07
CA ARG A 183 -31.50 3.23 30.71
C ARG A 183 -32.20 1.87 30.53
N ASP A 184 -33.36 1.86 29.87
CA ASP A 184 -33.97 0.61 29.39
C ASP A 184 -33.18 0.04 28.20
N LEU A 185 -33.39 -1.25 27.90
CA LEU A 185 -32.74 -1.97 26.79
C LEU A 185 -32.95 -1.24 25.46
N GLU A 186 -34.13 -0.66 25.24
CA GLU A 186 -34.46 0.12 24.05
C GLU A 186 -33.55 1.35 23.92
N GLY A 187 -33.33 2.10 25.00
CA GLY A 187 -32.46 3.26 25.04
C GLY A 187 -30.98 2.91 24.85
N ALA A 188 -30.51 1.79 25.39
CA ALA A 188 -29.14 1.31 25.22
C ALA A 188 -28.86 0.83 23.79
N LEU A 189 -29.80 0.06 23.21
CA LEU A 189 -29.72 -0.39 21.81
C LEU A 189 -29.79 0.79 20.84
N ARG A 190 -30.68 1.77 21.10
CA ARG A 190 -30.79 3.01 20.32
C ARG A 190 -29.47 3.78 20.30
N GLU A 191 -28.84 4.00 21.45
CA GLU A 191 -27.55 4.70 21.52
C GLU A 191 -26.46 3.95 20.74
N ARG A 192 -26.39 2.62 20.89
CA ARG A 192 -25.40 1.81 20.20
C ARG A 192 -25.61 1.78 18.69
N CYS A 193 -26.87 1.65 18.23
CA CYS A 193 -27.24 1.75 16.82
C CYS A 193 -26.87 3.12 16.23
N LEU A 194 -27.17 4.21 16.94
CA LEU A 194 -26.85 5.56 16.48
C LEU A 194 -25.33 5.79 16.43
N SER A 195 -24.58 5.29 17.41
CA SER A 195 -23.11 5.35 17.41
C SER A 195 -22.51 4.62 16.21
N PHE A 196 -22.97 3.41 15.94
CA PHE A 196 -22.55 2.64 14.76
C PHE A 196 -22.89 3.37 13.46
N CYS A 197 -24.13 3.87 13.32
CA CYS A 197 -24.55 4.65 12.15
C CYS A 197 -23.67 5.88 11.91
N THR A 198 -23.21 6.56 12.97
CA THR A 198 -22.28 7.68 12.86
C THR A 198 -20.89 7.22 12.40
N ALA A 199 -20.29 6.23 13.06
CA ALA A 199 -18.96 5.72 12.71
C ALA A 199 -18.91 5.22 11.25
N PHE A 200 -19.93 4.46 10.86
CA PHE A 200 -20.14 4.01 9.49
C PHE A 200 -20.25 5.16 8.48
N HIS A 201 -21.03 6.20 8.81
CA HIS A 201 -21.16 7.36 7.95
C HIS A 201 -19.81 8.07 7.74
N GLU A 202 -19.06 8.27 8.81
CA GLU A 202 -17.79 8.99 8.77
C GLU A 202 -16.74 8.23 7.95
N HIS A 203 -16.69 6.90 8.06
CA HIS A 203 -15.83 6.04 7.24
C HIS A 203 -16.08 6.26 5.74
N HIS A 204 -17.31 6.01 5.27
CA HIS A 204 -17.63 6.15 3.84
C HIS A 204 -17.59 7.60 3.34
N ALA A 205 -17.92 8.57 4.20
CA ALA A 205 -17.76 9.99 3.84
C ALA A 205 -16.28 10.33 3.62
N ASN A 206 -15.39 9.87 4.50
CA ASN A 206 -13.96 10.09 4.36
C ASN A 206 -13.39 9.43 3.09
N GLU A 207 -13.86 8.25 2.72
CA GLU A 207 -13.48 7.61 1.46
C GLU A 207 -13.90 8.42 0.25
N ASN A 208 -15.17 8.85 0.21
CA ASN A 208 -15.68 9.65 -0.91
C ASN A 208 -14.97 11.01 -1.04
N GLU A 209 -14.74 11.69 0.08
CA GLU A 209 -14.24 13.06 0.10
C GLU A 209 -12.71 13.15 0.05
N ARG A 210 -12.00 12.11 0.50
CA ARG A 210 -10.53 12.13 0.64
C ARG A 210 -9.87 10.90 0.03
N GLY A 211 -10.32 9.70 0.39
CA GLY A 211 -9.70 8.45 -0.04
C GLY A 211 -9.71 8.27 -1.56
N PHE A 212 -10.89 8.21 -2.16
CA PHE A 212 -11.08 7.96 -3.59
C PHE A 212 -10.45 9.05 -4.47
N PRO A 213 -10.54 10.36 -4.17
CA PRO A 213 -9.84 11.38 -4.95
C PRO A 213 -8.31 11.24 -4.93
N LEU A 214 -7.72 10.77 -3.81
CA LEU A 214 -6.28 10.49 -3.75
C LEU A 214 -5.92 9.26 -4.56
N LEU A 215 -6.74 8.20 -4.51
CA LEU A 215 -6.56 6.99 -5.28
C LEU A 215 -6.69 7.24 -6.79
N GLU A 216 -7.65 8.05 -7.25
CA GLU A 216 -7.79 8.44 -8.65
C GLU A 216 -6.58 9.20 -9.18
N ARG A 217 -6.02 10.12 -8.38
CA ARG A 217 -4.83 10.88 -8.75
C ARG A 217 -3.59 9.99 -8.84
N ALA A 218 -3.46 9.05 -7.90
CA ALA A 218 -2.34 8.12 -7.88
C ALA A 218 -2.47 7.01 -8.93
N PHE A 219 -3.70 6.56 -9.20
CA PHE A 219 -4.02 5.37 -9.99
C PHE A 219 -5.27 5.58 -10.87
N PRO A 220 -5.16 6.30 -12.01
CA PRO A 220 -6.30 6.64 -12.85
C PRO A 220 -7.10 5.44 -13.38
N GLY A 221 -6.46 4.27 -13.51
CA GLY A 221 -7.10 3.02 -13.94
C GLY A 221 -8.16 2.47 -12.96
N LEU A 222 -8.20 2.98 -11.73
CA LEU A 222 -9.20 2.61 -10.72
C LEU A 222 -10.54 3.32 -10.87
N ALA A 223 -10.65 4.34 -11.73
CA ALA A 223 -11.85 5.18 -11.83
C ALA A 223 -13.17 4.38 -11.96
N PRO A 224 -13.28 3.34 -12.82
CA PRO A 224 -14.52 2.55 -12.93
C PRO A 224 -14.89 1.80 -11.64
N THR A 225 -13.89 1.32 -10.91
CA THR A 225 -14.08 0.66 -9.61
C THR A 225 -14.58 1.64 -8.57
N LEU A 226 -13.95 2.82 -8.50
CA LEU A 226 -14.29 3.85 -7.52
C LEU A 226 -15.69 4.46 -7.75
N ASP A 227 -16.09 4.62 -9.02
CA ASP A 227 -17.45 5.06 -9.35
C ASP A 227 -18.52 4.07 -8.88
N ARG A 228 -18.28 2.77 -9.06
CA ARG A 228 -19.18 1.73 -8.55
C ARG A 228 -19.29 1.76 -7.02
N LEU A 229 -18.18 1.95 -6.32
CA LEU A 229 -18.17 2.04 -4.85
C LEU A 229 -18.94 3.28 -4.37
N ARG A 230 -18.83 4.42 -5.06
CA ARG A 230 -19.64 5.62 -4.76
C ARG A 230 -21.14 5.34 -4.90
N GLU A 231 -21.56 4.60 -5.92
CA GLU A 231 -22.96 4.21 -6.08
C GLU A 231 -23.44 3.31 -4.93
N GLU A 232 -22.58 2.42 -4.44
CA GLU A 232 -22.83 1.59 -3.25
C GLU A 232 -22.95 2.46 -1.99
N HIS A 233 -22.05 3.42 -1.80
CA HIS A 233 -22.12 4.39 -0.68
C HIS A 233 -23.44 5.15 -0.65
N VAL A 234 -23.96 5.58 -1.82
CA VAL A 234 -25.27 6.24 -1.91
C VAL A 234 -26.41 5.32 -1.49
N ARG A 235 -26.36 4.04 -1.85
CA ARG A 235 -27.38 3.04 -1.44
C ARG A 235 -27.33 2.80 0.07
N LEU A 236 -26.13 2.57 0.63
CA LEU A 236 -25.95 2.33 2.05
C LEU A 236 -26.33 3.54 2.91
N ALA A 237 -26.05 4.76 2.44
CA ALA A 237 -26.47 5.98 3.12
C ALA A 237 -28.01 6.07 3.25
N ARG A 238 -28.76 5.63 2.24
CA ARG A 238 -30.24 5.59 2.31
C ARG A 238 -30.72 4.57 3.34
N LEU A 239 -30.18 3.35 3.30
CA LEU A 239 -30.53 2.30 4.27
C LEU A 239 -30.23 2.72 5.72
N ARG A 240 -29.10 3.42 5.93
CA ARG A 240 -28.73 3.98 7.22
C ARG A 240 -29.74 5.05 7.68
N GLU A 241 -30.11 5.99 6.82
CA GLU A 241 -31.12 7.00 7.18
C GLU A 241 -32.48 6.38 7.49
N ASP A 242 -32.90 5.37 6.74
CA ASP A 242 -34.13 4.62 7.00
C ASP A 242 -34.09 3.88 8.34
N LEU A 243 -32.93 3.33 8.72
CA LEU A 243 -32.69 2.71 10.03
C LEU A 243 -32.68 3.77 11.14
N ARG A 244 -31.97 4.89 10.94
CA ARG A 244 -31.89 6.00 11.90
C ARG A 244 -33.26 6.59 12.18
N ALA A 245 -34.09 6.79 11.16
CA ALA A 245 -35.46 7.26 11.30
C ALA A 245 -36.31 6.27 12.10
N ALA A 246 -36.23 4.97 11.78
CA ALA A 246 -36.93 3.91 12.50
C ALA A 246 -36.51 3.80 13.98
N VAL A 247 -35.24 4.10 14.28
CA VAL A 247 -34.70 4.12 15.65
C VAL A 247 -35.07 5.42 16.38
N GLY A 248 -35.19 6.55 15.67
CA GLY A 248 -35.40 7.89 16.24
C GLY A 248 -36.86 8.27 16.54
N GLU A 249 -37.84 7.68 15.85
CA GLU A 249 -39.25 7.85 16.21
C GLU A 249 -39.56 7.07 17.51
N ALA A 250 -39.79 7.82 18.59
CA ALA A 250 -40.08 7.28 19.91
C ALA A 250 -41.39 6.47 19.93
N GLY A 251 -41.30 5.17 20.26
CA GLY A 251 -42.35 4.48 21.03
C GLY A 251 -43.19 3.38 20.36
N SER A 252 -42.97 2.94 19.12
CA SER A 252 -43.77 1.83 18.55
C SER A 252 -43.11 1.06 17.39
N GLY A 253 -41.79 1.03 17.29
CA GLY A 253 -41.13 0.19 16.30
C GLY A 253 -41.28 -1.29 16.67
N ASP A 254 -41.93 -2.08 15.83
CA ASP A 254 -41.93 -3.54 15.94
C ASP A 254 -40.47 -4.03 16.01
N PRO A 255 -40.04 -4.66 17.13
CA PRO A 255 -38.69 -5.19 17.28
C PRO A 255 -38.29 -6.15 16.15
N ALA A 256 -39.25 -6.88 15.57
CA ALA A 256 -39.00 -7.72 14.41
C ALA A 256 -38.72 -6.89 13.14
N ALA A 257 -39.40 -5.76 12.95
CA ALA A 257 -39.14 -4.84 11.85
C ALA A 257 -37.79 -4.13 12.00
N LEU A 258 -37.38 -3.77 13.22
CA LEU A 258 -36.04 -3.23 13.48
C LEU A 258 -34.95 -4.28 13.18
N ASN A 259 -35.16 -5.52 13.64
CA ASN A 259 -34.24 -6.62 13.37
C ASN A 259 -34.12 -6.92 11.86
N ALA A 260 -35.23 -6.91 11.13
CA ALA A 260 -35.23 -7.10 9.68
C ALA A 260 -34.46 -5.99 8.95
N ARG A 261 -34.59 -4.73 9.37
CA ARG A 261 -33.84 -3.60 8.81
C ARG A 261 -32.34 -3.69 9.10
N LEU A 262 -31.97 -4.03 10.35
CA LEU A 262 -30.58 -4.25 10.73
C LEU A 262 -29.95 -5.42 9.96
N THR A 263 -30.67 -6.53 9.82
CA THR A 263 -30.23 -7.70 9.05
C THR A 263 -30.01 -7.35 7.59
N HIS A 264 -30.94 -6.60 6.98
CA HIS A 264 -30.79 -6.15 5.60
C HIS A 264 -29.59 -5.22 5.43
N LEU A 265 -29.43 -4.22 6.32
CA LEU A 265 -28.26 -3.34 6.29
C LEU A 265 -26.97 -4.13 6.44
N SER A 266 -26.91 -5.08 7.38
CA SER A 266 -25.74 -5.94 7.58
C SER A 266 -25.37 -6.72 6.32
N ALA A 267 -26.35 -7.29 5.61
CA ALA A 267 -26.10 -8.04 4.39
C ALA A 267 -25.55 -7.15 3.26
N GLU A 268 -26.09 -5.94 3.11
CA GLU A 268 -25.61 -4.96 2.12
C GLU A 268 -24.21 -4.46 2.47
N LEU A 269 -23.92 -4.25 3.75
CA LEU A 269 -22.59 -3.88 4.25
C LEU A 269 -21.55 -4.94 3.97
N GLU A 270 -21.83 -6.20 4.32
CA GLU A 270 -20.88 -7.30 4.08
C GLU A 270 -20.61 -7.47 2.58
N ALA A 271 -21.65 -7.39 1.75
CA ALA A 271 -21.49 -7.46 0.30
C ALA A 271 -20.66 -6.28 -0.26
N HIS A 272 -20.81 -5.09 0.34
CA HIS A 272 -20.04 -3.91 -0.02
C HIS A 272 -18.57 -4.03 0.41
N PHE A 273 -18.30 -4.31 1.69
CA PHE A 273 -16.94 -4.47 2.21
C PHE A 273 -16.18 -5.56 1.46
N ALA A 274 -16.81 -6.72 1.20
CA ALA A 274 -16.16 -7.81 0.46
C ALA A 274 -15.75 -7.39 -0.95
N ARG A 275 -16.61 -6.62 -1.66
CA ARG A 275 -16.27 -6.11 -3.00
C ARG A 275 -15.19 -5.05 -2.95
N GLU A 276 -15.28 -4.13 -2.00
CA GLU A 276 -14.30 -3.07 -1.86
C GLU A 276 -12.92 -3.63 -1.53
N GLU A 277 -12.85 -4.56 -0.59
CA GLU A 277 -11.61 -5.27 -0.25
C GLU A 277 -11.08 -6.05 -1.45
N GLU A 278 -11.91 -6.85 -2.12
CA GLU A 278 -11.48 -7.60 -3.30
C GLU A 278 -10.93 -6.67 -4.39
N GLN A 279 -11.63 -5.58 -4.71
CA GLN A 279 -11.32 -4.77 -5.88
C GLN A 279 -10.25 -3.71 -5.59
N LEU A 280 -10.30 -3.04 -4.44
CA LEU A 280 -9.31 -2.03 -4.07
C LEU A 280 -8.05 -2.66 -3.52
N VAL A 281 -8.11 -3.67 -2.64
CA VAL A 281 -6.88 -4.27 -2.09
C VAL A 281 -6.14 -5.04 -3.18
N ALA A 282 -6.84 -5.80 -4.05
CA ALA A 282 -6.16 -6.47 -5.16
C ALA A 282 -5.52 -5.46 -6.12
N ALA A 283 -6.21 -4.36 -6.44
CA ALA A 283 -5.64 -3.33 -7.31
C ALA A 283 -4.46 -2.61 -6.64
N LEU A 284 -4.58 -2.19 -5.38
CA LEU A 284 -3.50 -1.55 -4.61
C LEU A 284 -2.29 -2.48 -4.39
N ASN A 285 -2.51 -3.79 -4.29
CA ASN A 285 -1.44 -4.77 -4.19
C ASN A 285 -0.78 -5.11 -5.53
N ALA A 286 -1.51 -4.97 -6.64
CA ALA A 286 -1.01 -5.20 -7.99
C ALA A 286 -0.20 -4.01 -8.54
N LEU A 287 -0.43 -2.81 -7.99
CA LEU A 287 0.29 -1.57 -8.29
C LEU A 287 1.73 -1.60 -7.79
#